data_AF-A0A524JL69-F1
#
_entry.id   AF-A0A524JL69-F1
#
_cell.length_a   1.000
_cell.length_b   1.000
_cell.length_c   1.000
_cell.angle_alpha   90.00
_cell.angle_beta   90.00
_cell.angle_gamma   90.00
#
_symmetry.space_group_name_H-M   'P 1'
#
loop_
_entity.id
_entity.type
_entity.pdbx_description
1 polymer ?
#
loop_
_entity_poly.entity_id
_entity_poly.type
_entity_poly.pdbx_seq_one_letter_code
_entity_poly.pdbx_strand_id
1 'polypeptide(L)'
;MRDDWIPETSLTYSEYLQDLHNKRGQNKSENKKRKSKRRSLSKIERKQVLKKTDGKCHICGGGIDDYWEADHVLAHSGGGTNEVDNYLPAHRMCNNYRWDYLPEEFQEILKLGVWLRTQIENKKKIGLDTADKFIKYEHQRISRRKNK
;
A
#
# COMPACT_ATOMS: atom_id res chain seq x y z
N MET A 1 -13.39 10.57 -3.14
CA MET A 1 -13.52 9.11 -3.25
C MET A 1 -14.38 8.79 -4.47
N ARG A 2 -14.18 7.63 -5.09
CA ARG A 2 -15.11 7.13 -6.12
C ARG A 2 -16.31 6.54 -5.40
N ASP A 3 -17.27 7.39 -5.09
CA ASP A 3 -18.48 6.90 -4.45
C ASP A 3 -19.48 6.46 -5.55
N ASP A 4 -19.53 7.12 -6.72
CA ASP A 4 -20.54 6.83 -7.75
C ASP A 4 -20.03 6.60 -9.19
N TRP A 5 -18.73 6.68 -9.48
CA TRP A 5 -18.22 6.46 -10.85
C TRP A 5 -17.81 5.00 -11.07
N ILE A 6 -18.29 4.40 -12.17
CA ILE A 6 -17.97 3.05 -12.62
C ILE A 6 -17.41 3.14 -14.05
N PRO A 7 -16.29 2.47 -14.37
CA PRO A 7 -15.77 2.44 -15.74
C PRO A 7 -16.73 1.68 -16.65
N GLU A 8 -17.06 2.26 -17.80
CA GLU A 8 -17.98 1.65 -18.78
C GLU A 8 -17.36 0.42 -19.46
N THR A 9 -16.04 0.42 -19.64
CA THR A 9 -15.31 -0.64 -20.34
C THR A 9 -14.01 -1.02 -19.64
N SER A 10 -13.48 -2.21 -19.95
CA SER A 10 -12.16 -2.63 -19.47
C SER A 10 -11.03 -1.70 -19.94
N LEU A 11 -11.17 -1.07 -21.11
CA LEU A 11 -10.20 -0.11 -21.63
C LEU A 11 -10.17 1.14 -20.75
N THR A 12 -11.33 1.76 -20.52
CA THR A 12 -11.45 2.96 -19.67
C THR A 12 -10.98 2.71 -18.23
N TYR A 13 -11.19 1.48 -17.71
CA TYR A 13 -10.67 1.13 -16.39
C TYR A 13 -9.15 1.00 -16.37
N SER A 14 -8.56 0.39 -17.40
CA SER A 14 -7.12 0.27 -17.56
C SER A 14 -6.44 1.63 -17.68
N GLU A 15 -7.00 2.54 -18.48
CA GLU A 15 -6.52 3.91 -18.64
C GLU A 15 -6.56 4.67 -17.33
N TYR A 16 -7.65 4.55 -16.57
CA TYR A 16 -7.74 5.15 -15.26
C TYR A 16 -6.66 4.68 -14.28
N LEU A 17 -6.37 3.38 -14.24
CA LEU A 17 -5.30 2.85 -13.37
C LEU A 17 -3.93 3.36 -13.82
N GLN A 18 -3.72 3.54 -15.13
CA GLN A 18 -2.51 4.15 -15.67
C GLN A 18 -2.41 5.63 -15.27
N ASP A 19 -3.50 6.38 -15.29
CA ASP A 19 -3.51 7.78 -14.86
C ASP A 19 -3.14 7.94 -13.38
N LEU A 20 -3.66 7.08 -12.50
CA LEU A 20 -3.27 7.05 -11.10
C LEU A 20 -1.78 6.76 -10.93
N HIS A 21 -1.26 5.78 -11.67
CA HIS A 21 0.16 5.45 -11.67
C HIS A 21 1.02 6.63 -12.14
N ASN A 22 0.63 7.29 -13.23
CA ASN A 22 1.34 8.42 -13.81
C ASN A 22 1.33 9.62 -12.86
N LYS A 23 0.18 9.93 -12.25
CA LYS A 23 0.03 10.98 -11.24
C LYS A 23 0.93 10.73 -10.02
N ARG A 24 0.99 9.48 -9.54
CA ARG A 24 1.93 9.10 -8.48
C ARG A 24 3.39 9.32 -8.91
N GLY A 25 3.74 8.96 -10.14
CA GLY A 25 5.06 9.22 -10.72
C GLY A 25 5.43 10.70 -10.78
N GLN A 26 4.49 11.55 -11.18
CA GLN A 26 4.66 13.01 -11.22
C GLN A 26 4.90 13.58 -9.81
N ASN A 27 4.08 13.21 -8.82
CA ASN A 27 4.26 13.65 -7.43
C ASN A 27 5.66 13.30 -6.88
N LYS A 28 6.16 12.10 -7.20
CA LYS A 28 7.52 11.67 -6.84
C LYS A 28 8.60 12.54 -7.47
N SER A 29 8.46 12.80 -8.77
CA SER A 29 9.37 13.65 -9.54
C SER A 29 9.45 15.07 -8.94
N GLU A 30 8.29 15.67 -8.66
CA GLU A 30 8.19 17.01 -8.09
C GLU A 30 8.81 17.08 -6.69
N ASN A 31 8.49 16.13 -5.84
CA ASN A 31 9.04 16.10 -4.49
C ASN A 31 10.55 15.84 -4.47
N LYS A 32 11.07 15.02 -5.40
CA LYS A 32 12.52 14.82 -5.57
C LYS A 32 13.24 16.13 -5.87
N LYS A 33 12.64 17.04 -6.66
CA LYS A 33 13.20 18.37 -6.94
C LYS A 33 13.29 19.23 -5.68
N ARG A 34 12.38 19.05 -4.71
CA ARG A 34 12.35 19.80 -3.43
C ARG A 34 13.43 19.37 -2.42
N LYS A 35 14.16 18.27 -2.65
CA LYS A 35 15.29 17.78 -1.82
C LYS A 35 14.99 17.70 -0.31
N SER A 36 13.81 17.24 0.07
CA SER A 36 13.46 16.96 1.47
C SER A 36 14.42 15.91 2.08
N LYS A 37 15.08 16.27 3.19
CA LYS A 37 15.93 15.33 3.95
C LYS A 37 15.06 14.43 4.81
N ARG A 38 15.34 13.12 4.76
CA ARG A 38 14.74 12.15 5.67
C ARG A 38 15.32 12.32 7.08
N ARG A 39 14.45 12.26 8.08
CA ARG A 39 14.80 12.22 9.51
C ARG A 39 14.31 10.90 10.10
N SER A 40 15.13 10.28 10.93
CA SER A 40 14.72 9.11 11.70
C SER A 40 14.00 9.54 12.98
N LEU A 41 12.91 8.86 13.34
CA LEU A 41 12.23 9.06 14.61
C LEU A 41 13.07 8.54 15.78
N SER A 42 13.08 9.30 16.87
CA SER A 42 13.64 8.89 18.15
C SER A 42 12.80 7.77 18.80
N LYS A 43 13.36 7.12 19.83
CA LYS A 43 12.63 6.09 20.61
C LYS A 43 11.36 6.64 21.26
N ILE A 44 11.39 7.90 21.74
CA ILE A 44 10.25 8.55 22.39
C ILE A 44 9.14 8.80 21.35
N GLU A 45 9.49 9.34 20.19
CA GLU A 45 8.56 9.57 19.09
C GLU A 45 7.95 8.26 18.57
N ARG A 46 8.74 7.19 18.47
CA ARG A 46 8.20 5.86 18.10
C ARG A 46 7.17 5.35 19.11
N LYS A 47 7.37 5.57 20.41
CA LYS A 47 6.37 5.24 21.44
C LYS A 47 5.10 6.07 21.27
N GLN A 48 5.21 7.36 20.94
CA GLN A 48 4.06 8.23 20.66
C GLN A 48 3.27 7.72 19.45
N VAL A 49 3.95 7.37 18.36
CA VAL A 49 3.32 6.79 17.15
C VAL A 49 2.57 5.51 17.49
N LEU A 50 3.19 4.57 18.22
CA LEU A 50 2.55 3.31 18.59
C LEU A 50 1.28 3.54 19.44
N LYS A 51 1.31 4.51 20.36
CA LYS A 51 0.18 4.86 21.24
C LYS A 51 -1.04 5.37 20.47
N LYS A 52 -0.88 5.99 19.29
CA LYS A 52 -2.00 6.55 18.49
C LYS A 52 -3.07 5.53 18.10
N THR A 53 -2.72 4.24 18.11
CA THR A 53 -3.55 3.15 17.62
C THR A 53 -3.74 2.06 18.66
N ASP A 54 -3.38 2.33 19.92
CA ASP A 54 -3.39 1.33 21.00
C ASP A 54 -2.59 0.06 20.64
N GLY A 55 -1.42 0.24 20.02
CA GLY A 55 -0.59 -0.88 19.60
C GLY A 55 -1.19 -1.73 18.46
N LYS A 56 -2.06 -1.15 17.62
CA LYS A 56 -2.63 -1.81 16.45
C LYS A 56 -2.02 -1.28 15.15
N CYS A 57 -1.86 -2.15 14.16
CA CYS A 57 -1.52 -1.75 12.81
C CYS A 57 -2.64 -0.89 12.24
N HIS A 58 -2.33 0.34 11.81
CA HIS A 58 -3.36 1.25 11.30
C HIS A 58 -3.94 0.81 9.95
N ILE A 59 -3.29 -0.13 9.25
CA ILE A 59 -3.73 -0.64 7.93
C ILE A 59 -4.70 -1.81 8.09
N CYS A 60 -4.36 -2.79 8.95
CA CYS A 60 -5.15 -4.04 9.08
C CYS A 60 -5.87 -4.20 10.42
N GLY A 61 -5.61 -3.34 11.40
CA GLY A 61 -6.16 -3.44 12.76
C GLY A 61 -5.55 -4.54 13.65
N GLY A 62 -4.64 -5.37 13.11
CA GLY A 62 -3.98 -6.43 13.88
C GLY A 62 -3.03 -5.88 14.95
N GLY A 63 -2.82 -6.65 16.02
CA GLY A 63 -1.87 -6.27 17.08
C GLY A 63 -0.43 -6.16 16.57
N ILE A 64 0.30 -5.18 17.09
CA ILE A 64 1.72 -4.98 16.82
C ILE A 64 2.54 -5.62 17.96
N ASP A 65 3.50 -6.46 17.57
CA ASP A 65 4.55 -6.98 18.44
C ASP A 65 5.80 -6.07 18.36
N ASP A 66 6.96 -6.56 18.77
CA ASP A 66 8.19 -5.76 18.81
C ASP A 66 8.69 -5.30 17.41
N TYR A 67 8.25 -5.93 16.32
CA TYR A 67 8.76 -5.66 14.97
C TYR A 67 7.75 -4.91 14.08
N TRP A 68 7.79 -3.58 14.14
CA TRP A 68 6.91 -2.71 13.34
C TRP A 68 7.63 -1.50 12.70
N GLU A 69 7.01 -0.95 11.66
CA GLU A 69 7.52 0.19 10.91
C GLU A 69 6.63 1.42 11.14
N ALA A 70 7.26 2.59 11.32
CA ALA A 70 6.54 3.86 11.37
C ALA A 70 6.25 4.28 9.92
N ASP A 71 5.02 4.05 9.49
CA ASP A 71 4.57 4.35 8.14
C ASP A 71 4.10 5.80 8.06
N HIS A 72 4.48 6.45 6.95
CA HIS A 72 4.09 7.82 6.66
C HIS A 72 2.66 7.85 6.12
N VAL A 73 1.71 8.49 6.82
CA VAL A 73 0.31 8.63 6.38
C VAL A 73 0.24 9.24 4.98
N LEU A 74 0.85 10.41 4.78
CA LEU A 74 1.22 10.88 3.44
C LEU A 74 2.63 10.37 3.15
N ALA A 75 2.79 9.50 2.15
CA ALA A 75 4.09 8.91 1.82
C ALA A 75 5.16 10.01 1.63
N HIS A 76 6.36 9.79 2.17
CA HIS A 76 7.47 10.74 2.02
C HIS A 76 7.75 11.10 0.56
N SER A 77 7.63 10.12 -0.35
CA SER A 77 7.83 10.32 -1.78
C SER A 77 6.79 11.25 -2.40
N GLY A 78 5.58 11.32 -1.84
CA GLY A 78 4.53 12.26 -2.20
C GLY A 78 4.56 13.59 -1.43
N GLY A 79 5.62 13.87 -0.67
CA GLY A 79 5.79 15.12 0.08
C GLY A 79 5.40 15.06 1.55
N GLY A 80 5.18 13.86 2.09
CA GLY A 80 4.94 13.66 3.53
C GLY A 80 6.06 14.21 4.40
N THR A 81 5.68 14.85 5.51
CA THR A 81 6.62 15.37 6.51
C THR A 81 7.21 14.22 7.35
N ASN A 82 8.35 14.49 8.00
CA ASN A 82 8.97 13.56 8.97
C ASN A 82 8.59 13.95 10.42
N GLU A 83 7.43 14.57 10.59
CA GLU A 83 6.85 14.93 11.88
C GLU A 83 6.05 13.76 12.43
N VAL A 84 6.06 13.60 13.76
CA VAL A 84 5.38 12.50 14.47
C VAL A 84 3.93 12.35 14.01
N ASP A 85 3.23 13.45 13.76
CA ASP A 85 1.84 13.49 13.35
C ASP A 85 1.56 12.78 12.02
N ASN A 86 2.52 12.80 11.09
CA ASN A 86 2.42 12.12 9.80
C ASN A 86 2.80 10.63 9.87
N TYR A 87 3.01 10.06 11.06
CA TYR A 87 3.29 8.63 11.22
C TYR A 87 2.17 7.88 11.94
N LEU A 88 1.92 6.67 11.45
CA LEU A 88 1.13 5.64 12.11
C LEU A 88 1.90 4.32 12.13
N PRO A 89 1.68 3.46 13.13
CA PRO A 89 2.39 2.19 13.22
C PRO A 89 1.77 1.16 12.27
N ALA A 90 2.62 0.36 11.61
CA ALA A 90 2.19 -0.69 10.70
C ALA A 90 3.07 -1.93 10.79
N HIS A 91 2.49 -3.10 10.53
CA HIS A 91 3.31 -4.27 10.23
C HIS A 91 4.16 -4.01 9.00
N ARG A 92 5.39 -4.55 8.99
CA ARG A 92 6.27 -4.49 7.82
C ARG A 92 5.59 -5.00 6.54
N MET A 93 4.83 -6.09 6.64
CA MET A 93 4.09 -6.61 5.48
C MET A 93 3.03 -5.63 5.00
N CYS A 94 2.20 -5.11 5.90
CA CYS A 94 1.14 -4.15 5.57
C CYS A 94 1.71 -2.87 4.95
N ASN A 95 2.76 -2.29 5.56
CA ASN A 95 3.45 -1.13 5.04
C ASN A 95 4.00 -1.37 3.61
N ASN A 96 4.61 -2.54 3.38
CA ASN A 96 5.12 -2.91 2.05
C ASN A 96 4.03 -2.99 0.97
N TYR A 97 2.80 -3.41 1.30
CA TYR A 97 1.70 -3.50 0.34
C TYR A 97 0.91 -2.19 0.21
N ARG A 98 0.87 -1.36 1.26
CA ARG A 98 0.32 0.01 1.19
C ARG A 98 1.23 0.93 0.38
N TRP A 99 2.54 0.76 0.52
CA TRP A 99 3.57 1.43 -0.27
C TRP A 99 3.34 2.96 -0.34
N ASP A 100 3.67 3.58 -1.47
CA ASP A 100 3.41 4.99 -1.75
C ASP A 100 2.22 5.25 -2.68
N TYR A 101 1.28 4.29 -2.74
CA TYR A 101 0.07 4.40 -3.56
C TYR A 101 -0.73 5.66 -3.19
N LEU A 102 -1.35 6.28 -4.20
CA LEU A 102 -2.34 7.34 -3.96
C LEU A 102 -3.53 6.75 -3.18
N PRO A 103 -4.27 7.56 -2.39
CA PRO A 103 -5.45 7.08 -1.69
C PRO A 103 -6.43 6.33 -2.61
N GLU A 104 -6.71 6.90 -3.78
CA GLU A 104 -7.59 6.29 -4.77
C GLU A 104 -7.00 5.02 -5.39
N GLU A 105 -5.69 5.00 -5.68
CA GLU A 105 -5.00 3.82 -6.22
C GLU A 105 -5.03 2.66 -5.21
N PHE A 106 -4.83 2.96 -3.93
CA PHE A 106 -4.93 1.96 -2.87
C PHE A 106 -6.36 1.43 -2.69
N GLN A 107 -7.37 2.30 -2.79
CA GLN A 107 -8.78 1.87 -2.76
C GLN A 107 -9.13 0.92 -3.91
N GLU A 108 -8.65 1.18 -5.12
CA GLU A 108 -8.86 0.29 -6.26
C GLU A 108 -8.18 -1.08 -6.05
N ILE A 109 -6.96 -1.09 -5.50
CA ILE A 109 -6.27 -2.34 -5.13
C ILE A 109 -7.11 -3.15 -4.13
N LEU A 110 -7.69 -2.51 -3.12
CA LEU A 110 -8.56 -3.18 -2.15
C LEU A 110 -9.84 -3.72 -2.80
N LYS A 111 -10.54 -2.90 -3.60
CA LYS A 111 -11.77 -3.31 -4.32
C LYS A 111 -11.51 -4.53 -5.21
N LEU A 112 -10.45 -4.49 -6.02
CA LEU A 112 -10.03 -5.60 -6.87
C LEU A 112 -9.64 -6.84 -6.07
N GLY A 113 -8.88 -6.66 -4.99
CA GLY A 113 -8.47 -7.75 -4.10
C GLY A 113 -9.65 -8.47 -3.47
N VAL A 114 -10.62 -7.72 -2.94
CA VAL A 114 -11.86 -8.28 -2.36
C VAL A 114 -12.66 -9.05 -3.41
N TRP A 115 -12.88 -8.46 -4.59
CA TRP A 115 -13.61 -9.11 -5.67
C TRP A 115 -12.91 -10.39 -6.15
N LEU A 116 -11.61 -10.33 -6.41
CA LEU A 116 -10.85 -11.46 -6.94
C LEU A 116 -10.74 -12.60 -5.91
N ARG A 117 -10.49 -12.29 -4.63
CA ARG A 117 -10.52 -13.29 -3.54
C ARG A 117 -11.86 -14.03 -3.52
N THR A 118 -12.97 -13.32 -3.71
CA THR A 118 -14.31 -13.90 -3.78
C THR A 118 -14.47 -14.83 -5.00
N GLN A 119 -13.88 -14.49 -6.15
CA GLN A 119 -13.89 -15.38 -7.33
C GLN A 119 -13.10 -16.67 -7.08
N ILE A 120 -11.95 -16.57 -6.40
CA ILE A 120 -11.10 -17.72 -6.03
C ILE A 120 -11.82 -18.64 -5.05
N GLU A 121 -12.35 -18.08 -3.97
CA GLU A 121 -13.07 -18.82 -2.92
C GLU A 121 -14.25 -19.62 -3.49
N ASN A 122 -15.00 -19.00 -4.41
CA ASN A 122 -16.12 -19.63 -5.09
C ASN A 122 -15.73 -20.51 -6.28
N LYS A 123 -14.43 -20.78 -6.47
CA LYS A 123 -13.86 -21.65 -7.53
C LYS A 123 -14.37 -21.29 -8.93
N LYS A 124 -14.64 -20.00 -9.19
CA LYS A 124 -15.01 -19.54 -10.52
C LYS A 124 -13.81 -19.74 -11.45
N LYS A 125 -14.06 -19.95 -12.74
CA LYS A 125 -12.99 -20.15 -13.74
C LYS A 125 -11.92 -19.06 -13.66
N ILE A 126 -12.33 -17.79 -13.68
CA ILE A 126 -11.41 -16.64 -13.55
C ILE A 126 -10.65 -16.62 -12.21
N GLY A 127 -11.25 -17.13 -11.14
CA GLY A 127 -10.63 -17.26 -9.83
C GLY A 127 -9.51 -18.28 -9.84
N LEU A 128 -9.79 -19.50 -10.30
CA LEU A 128 -8.80 -20.58 -10.38
C LEU A 128 -7.66 -20.21 -11.35
N ASP A 129 -7.98 -19.71 -12.54
CA ASP A 129 -6.99 -19.29 -13.53
C ASP A 129 -6.05 -18.20 -12.98
N THR A 130 -6.59 -17.27 -12.17
CA THR A 130 -5.79 -16.23 -11.52
C THR A 130 -4.98 -16.78 -10.34
N ALA A 131 -5.55 -17.68 -9.54
CA ALA A 131 -4.88 -18.28 -8.40
C ALA A 131 -3.62 -19.04 -8.82
N ASP A 132 -3.69 -19.83 -9.89
CA ASP A 132 -2.54 -20.57 -10.44
C ASP A 132 -1.40 -19.62 -10.84
N LYS A 133 -1.76 -18.53 -11.55
CA LYS A 133 -0.80 -17.49 -11.94
C LYS A 133 -0.20 -16.79 -10.72
N PHE A 134 -1.01 -16.49 -9.72
CA PHE A 134 -0.57 -15.82 -8.49
C PHE A 134 0.37 -16.70 -7.66
N ILE A 135 0.06 -17.99 -7.50
CA ILE A 135 0.92 -18.97 -6.81
C ILE A 135 2.29 -19.04 -7.49
N LYS A 136 2.31 -19.13 -8.83
CA LYS A 136 3.56 -19.12 -9.61
C LYS A 136 4.37 -17.84 -9.38
N TYR A 137 3.71 -16.68 -9.37
CA TYR A 137 4.34 -15.40 -9.07
C TYR A 137 4.94 -15.37 -7.66
N GLU A 138 4.23 -15.85 -6.65
CA GLU A 138 4.69 -15.87 -5.25
C GLU A 138 5.92 -16.75 -5.05
N HIS A 139 5.95 -17.94 -5.67
CA HIS A 139 7.14 -18.78 -5.66
C HIS A 139 8.38 -18.07 -6.21
N GLN A 140 8.22 -17.36 -7.34
CA GLN A 140 9.30 -16.58 -7.94
C GLN A 140 9.72 -15.41 -7.03
N ARG A 141 8.76 -14.70 -6.43
CA ARG A 141 9.02 -13.58 -5.52
C ARG A 141 9.81 -14.03 -4.29
N ILE A 142 9.44 -15.16 -3.68
CA ILE A 142 10.13 -15.74 -2.52
C ILE A 142 11.53 -16.21 -2.91
N SER A 143 11.69 -16.90 -4.04
CA SER A 143 12.99 -17.33 -4.54
C SER A 143 13.96 -16.15 -4.71
N ARG A 144 13.51 -15.04 -5.32
CA ARG A 144 14.32 -13.82 -5.48
C ARG A 144 14.77 -13.20 -4.15
N ARG A 145 14.00 -13.38 -3.07
CA ARG A 145 14.37 -12.89 -1.74
C ARG A 145 15.37 -13.78 -1.02
N LYS A 146 15.33 -15.10 -1.26
CA LYS A 146 16.30 -16.05 -0.68
C LYS A 146 17.68 -15.95 -1.33
N ASN A 147 17.75 -15.51 -2.58
CA ASN A 147 19.00 -15.36 -3.34
C ASN A 147 19.66 -13.97 -3.17
N LYS A 148 19.14 -13.13 -2.27
CA LYS A 148 19.70 -11.83 -1.89
C LYS A 148 20.25 -11.93 -0.48
#